data_AF-A0A0R1Z3Y3-F1
#
_entry.id   AF-A0A0R1Z3Y3-F1
#
_cell.length_a   1.000
_cell.length_b   1.000
_cell.length_c   1.000
_cell.angle_alpha   90.00
_cell.angle_beta   90.00
_cell.angle_gamma   90.00
#
_symmetry.space_group_name_H-M   'P 1'
#
loop_
_entity.id
_entity.type
_entity.pdbx_description
1 polymer ?
#
loop_
_entity_poly.entity_id
_entity_poly.type
_entity_poly.pdbx_seq_one_letter_code
_entity_poly.pdbx_strand_id
1 'polypeptide(L)'
;MFENVAEIVSKRFSENAERQLSQVQGDALDELVTLGEFIISEIESDPNLTDFLLFNPSIIPVYLIESNIDTFELLKLTHHIIAKLVKQRDLSQTENELFVKVWAFIQGYGSLISRGAVKYDRHLLLTAATQLIGEK
;
A
#
# COMPACT_ATOMS: atom_id res chain seq x y z
N MET A 1 18.27 -8.98 -12.88
CA MET A 1 17.33 -9.82 -13.65
C MET A 1 15.94 -9.80 -13.03
N PHE A 2 15.80 -9.92 -11.70
CA PHE A 2 14.49 -9.85 -11.04
C PHE A 2 13.93 -8.43 -10.86
N GLU A 3 14.79 -7.40 -10.83
CA GLU A 3 14.38 -5.98 -10.75
C GLU A 3 13.38 -5.59 -11.85
N ASN A 4 13.74 -5.73 -13.13
CA ASN A 4 12.83 -5.42 -14.24
C ASN A 4 11.51 -6.21 -14.19
N VAL A 5 11.54 -7.45 -13.70
CA VAL A 5 10.32 -8.26 -13.54
C VAL A 5 9.43 -7.66 -12.45
N ALA A 6 10.02 -7.28 -11.32
CA ALA A 6 9.31 -6.63 -10.24
C ALA A 6 8.78 -5.24 -10.62
N GLU A 7 9.50 -4.47 -11.45
CA GLU A 7 8.99 -3.21 -12.02
C GLU A 7 7.75 -3.44 -12.91
N ILE A 8 7.79 -4.45 -13.79
CA ILE A 8 6.63 -4.81 -14.65
C ILE A 8 5.43 -5.24 -13.81
N VAL A 9 5.66 -6.06 -12.78
CA VAL A 9 4.60 -6.51 -11.87
C VAL A 9 4.06 -5.34 -11.05
N SER A 10 4.93 -4.46 -10.56
CA SER A 10 4.58 -3.23 -9.82
C SER A 10 3.68 -2.32 -10.66
N LYS A 11 4.05 -2.10 -11.93
CA LYS A 11 3.23 -1.37 -12.89
C LYS A 11 1.85 -1.99 -13.07
N ARG A 12 1.78 -3.30 -13.31
CA ARG A 12 0.48 -4.00 -13.46
C ARG A 12 -0.39 -3.86 -12.20
N PHE A 13 0.22 -3.98 -11.02
CA PHE A 13 -0.47 -3.80 -9.75
C PHE A 13 -1.00 -2.37 -9.60
N SER A 14 -0.18 -1.37 -9.93
CA SER A 14 -0.57 0.04 -9.90
C SER A 14 -1.74 0.32 -10.86
N GLU A 15 -1.66 -0.12 -12.11
CA GLU A 15 -2.75 0.03 -13.09
C GLU A 15 -4.07 -0.65 -12.64
N ASN A 16 -3.97 -1.78 -11.93
CA ASN A 16 -5.14 -2.44 -11.35
C ASN A 16 -5.72 -1.65 -10.17
N ALA A 17 -4.86 -1.18 -9.27
CA ALA A 17 -5.24 -0.36 -8.12
C ALA A 17 -5.89 0.95 -8.58
N GLU A 18 -5.30 1.66 -9.53
CA GLU A 18 -5.83 2.91 -10.09
C GLU A 18 -7.22 2.74 -10.70
N ARG A 19 -7.50 1.59 -11.34
CA ARG A 19 -8.84 1.27 -11.83
C ARG A 19 -9.86 1.16 -10.70
N GLN A 20 -9.50 0.58 -9.56
CA GLN A 20 -10.38 0.53 -8.40
C GLN A 20 -10.54 1.92 -7.76
N LEU A 21 -9.44 2.67 -7.65
CA LEU A 21 -9.42 4.02 -7.10
C LEU A 21 -10.22 5.03 -7.93
N SER A 22 -10.38 4.80 -9.24
CA SER A 22 -11.18 5.68 -10.12
C SER A 22 -12.65 5.86 -9.69
N GLN A 23 -13.15 4.96 -8.84
CA GLN A 23 -14.50 5.01 -8.29
C GLN A 23 -14.59 5.76 -6.95
N VAL A 24 -13.46 6.14 -6.36
CA VAL A 24 -13.36 6.87 -5.09
C VAL A 24 -13.25 8.36 -5.38
N GLN A 25 -14.09 9.19 -4.76
CA GLN A 25 -14.10 10.64 -5.01
C GLN A 25 -13.49 11.43 -3.84
N GLY A 26 -12.33 12.03 -4.08
CA GLY A 26 -11.85 13.23 -3.38
C GLY A 26 -11.22 13.04 -2.00
N ASP A 27 -11.53 11.96 -1.29
CA ASP A 27 -11.01 11.69 0.06
C ASP A 27 -9.80 10.76 0.02
N ALA A 28 -8.62 11.25 0.45
CA ALA A 28 -7.39 10.46 0.46
C ALA A 28 -7.38 9.32 1.49
N LEU A 29 -8.19 9.39 2.55
CA LEU A 29 -8.34 8.27 3.48
C LEU A 29 -9.11 7.13 2.81
N ASP A 30 -10.16 7.45 2.06
CA ASP A 30 -10.89 6.44 1.29
C ASP A 30 -10.03 5.83 0.18
N GLU A 31 -9.20 6.64 -0.49
CA GLU A 31 -8.21 6.16 -1.46
C GLU A 31 -7.19 5.22 -0.79
N LEU A 32 -6.68 5.58 0.40
CA LEU A 32 -5.73 4.76 1.16
C LEU A 32 -6.34 3.43 1.58
N VAL A 33 -7.59 3.44 2.07
CA VAL A 33 -8.31 2.23 2.46
C VAL A 33 -8.59 1.35 1.25
N THR A 34 -8.95 1.94 0.12
CA THR A 34 -9.20 1.20 -1.13
C THR A 34 -7.91 0.58 -1.67
N LEU A 35 -6.80 1.31 -1.64
CA LEU A 35 -5.48 0.75 -1.99
C LEU A 35 -5.09 -0.38 -1.04
N GLY A 36 -5.32 -0.23 0.25
CA GLY A 36 -5.05 -1.28 1.24
C GLY A 36 -5.89 -2.53 1.00
N GLU A 37 -7.18 -2.38 0.67
CA GLU A 37 -8.07 -3.47 0.29
C GLU A 37 -7.57 -4.21 -0.95
N PHE A 38 -7.15 -3.46 -1.99
CA PHE A 38 -6.54 -4.03 -3.19
C PHE A 38 -5.30 -4.87 -2.84
N ILE A 39 -4.34 -4.29 -2.10
CA ILE A 39 -3.09 -4.99 -1.75
C ILE A 39 -3.38 -6.25 -0.92
N ILE A 40 -4.29 -6.17 0.06
CA ILE A 40 -4.66 -7.34 0.88
C ILE A 40 -5.30 -8.44 0.02
N SER A 41 -6.15 -8.07 -0.94
CA SER A 41 -6.74 -9.03 -1.89
C SER A 41 -5.69 -9.71 -2.76
N GLU A 42 -4.67 -8.99 -3.23
CA GLU A 42 -3.55 -9.57 -3.97
C GLU A 42 -2.71 -10.52 -3.08
N ILE A 43 -2.45 -10.13 -1.81
CA ILE A 43 -1.75 -11.00 -0.85
C ILE A 43 -2.54 -12.30 -0.57
N GLU A 44 -3.86 -12.23 -0.46
CA GLU A 44 -4.72 -13.40 -0.24
C GLU A 44 -4.77 -14.32 -1.46
N SER A 45 -4.88 -13.73 -2.66
CA SER A 45 -5.07 -14.48 -3.91
C SER A 45 -3.78 -15.08 -4.47
N ASP A 46 -2.66 -14.35 -4.41
CA ASP A 46 -1.35 -14.81 -4.86
C ASP A 46 -0.22 -14.35 -3.90
N PRO A 47 -0.06 -15.03 -2.76
CA PRO A 47 0.93 -14.64 -1.76
C PRO A 47 2.37 -14.76 -2.28
N ASN A 48 2.65 -15.66 -3.22
CA ASN A 48 4.01 -15.82 -3.77
C ASN A 48 4.38 -14.67 -4.71
N LEU A 49 3.45 -14.26 -5.58
CA LEU A 49 3.68 -13.09 -6.45
C LEU A 49 3.83 -11.82 -5.62
N THR A 50 3.02 -11.68 -4.57
CA THR A 50 3.05 -10.49 -3.73
C THR A 50 4.29 -10.44 -2.84
N ASP A 51 4.74 -11.58 -2.29
CA ASP A 51 6.02 -11.68 -1.59
C ASP A 51 7.21 -11.39 -2.51
N PHE A 52 7.19 -11.92 -3.74
CA PHE A 52 8.18 -11.58 -4.76
C PHE A 52 8.18 -10.06 -5.02
N LEU A 53 7.02 -9.45 -5.26
CA LEU A 53 6.91 -8.03 -5.56
C LEU A 53 7.44 -7.16 -4.42
N LEU A 54 7.11 -7.51 -3.17
CA LEU A 54 7.35 -6.66 -2.01
C LEU A 54 8.71 -6.88 -1.34
N PHE A 55 9.29 -8.08 -1.43
CA PHE A 55 10.43 -8.47 -0.60
C PHE A 55 11.55 -9.22 -1.33
N ASN A 56 11.51 -9.35 -2.67
CA ASN A 56 12.68 -9.92 -3.34
C ASN A 56 13.92 -9.03 -3.12
N PRO A 57 15.14 -9.61 -3.06
CA PRO A 57 16.35 -8.86 -2.71
C PRO A 57 16.66 -7.67 -3.62
N SER A 58 16.18 -7.67 -4.87
CA SER A 58 16.38 -6.55 -5.80
C SER A 58 15.44 -5.37 -5.51
N ILE A 59 14.39 -5.55 -4.70
CA ILE A 59 13.42 -4.49 -4.38
C ILE A 59 13.70 -3.81 -3.04
N ILE A 60 14.39 -4.46 -2.11
CA ILE A 60 14.77 -3.83 -0.84
C ILE A 60 15.47 -2.45 -1.04
N PRO A 61 16.40 -2.26 -2.00
CA PRO A 61 17.01 -0.96 -2.25
C PRO A 61 16.02 0.14 -2.72
N VAL A 62 14.89 -0.23 -3.32
CA VAL A 62 13.86 0.72 -3.78
C VAL A 62 13.21 1.43 -2.60
N TYR A 63 12.98 0.73 -1.48
CA TYR A 63 12.46 1.33 -0.25
C TYR A 63 13.47 2.28 0.44
N LEU A 64 14.76 2.06 0.23
CA LEU A 64 15.83 2.78 0.94
C LEU A 64 16.28 4.06 0.22
N ILE A 65 16.07 4.13 -1.10
CA ILE A 65 16.56 5.21 -1.95
C ILE A 65 15.35 5.91 -2.57
N GLU A 66 15.02 7.11 -2.09
CA GLU A 66 13.85 7.87 -2.55
C GLU A 66 13.80 8.05 -4.08
N SER A 67 14.95 8.24 -4.74
CA SER A 67 15.00 8.38 -6.21
C SER A 67 14.58 7.13 -6.97
N ASN A 68 14.53 5.97 -6.33
CA ASN A 68 14.10 4.71 -6.93
C ASN A 68 12.60 4.48 -6.79
N ILE A 69 11.88 5.26 -5.97
CA ILE A 69 10.42 5.16 -5.86
C ILE A 69 9.76 5.40 -7.22
N ASP A 70 10.34 6.28 -8.04
CA ASP A 70 9.83 6.58 -9.37
C ASP A 70 9.85 5.39 -10.35
N THR A 71 10.67 4.37 -10.10
CA THR A 71 10.72 3.15 -10.93
C THR A 71 9.73 2.08 -10.46
N PHE A 72 9.12 2.26 -9.28
CA PHE A 72 8.22 1.29 -8.68
C PHE A 72 6.83 1.90 -8.45
N GLU A 73 6.00 1.81 -9.50
CA GLU A 73 4.71 2.52 -9.59
C GLU A 73 3.76 2.27 -8.41
N LEU A 74 3.71 1.05 -7.85
CA LEU A 74 2.88 0.77 -6.68
C LEU A 74 3.30 1.60 -5.44
N LEU A 75 4.61 1.74 -5.21
CA LEU A 75 5.11 2.56 -4.11
C LEU A 75 4.89 4.04 -4.40
N LYS A 76 5.12 4.48 -5.63
CA LYS A 76 4.83 5.84 -6.06
C LYS A 76 3.36 6.22 -5.82
N LEU A 77 2.42 5.34 -6.19
CA LEU A 77 0.99 5.53 -5.93
C LEU A 77 0.69 5.62 -4.43
N THR A 78 1.31 4.74 -3.64
CA THR A 78 1.16 4.73 -2.17
C THR A 78 1.62 6.05 -1.56
N HIS A 79 2.83 6.50 -1.91
CA HIS A 79 3.39 7.78 -1.47
C HIS A 79 2.53 8.96 -1.90
N HIS A 80 2.02 8.96 -3.13
CA HIS A 80 1.13 10.01 -3.62
C HIS A 80 -0.15 10.15 -2.77
N ILE A 81 -0.81 9.03 -2.45
CA ILE A 81 -2.03 9.02 -1.63
C ILE A 81 -1.72 9.49 -0.20
N ILE A 82 -0.60 9.04 0.37
CA ILE A 82 -0.17 9.44 1.72
C ILE A 82 0.17 10.93 1.79
N ALA A 83 0.92 11.45 0.83
CA ALA A 83 1.23 12.88 0.74
C ALA A 83 -0.05 13.73 0.60
N LYS A 84 -1.00 13.26 -0.22
CA LYS A 84 -2.32 13.88 -0.36
C LYS A 84 -3.08 13.86 0.98
N LEU A 85 -3.05 12.76 1.70
CA LEU A 85 -3.72 12.59 3.00
C LEU A 85 -3.14 13.52 4.07
N VAL A 86 -1.81 13.57 4.21
CA VAL A 86 -1.11 14.49 5.11
C VAL A 86 -1.55 15.94 4.86
N LYS A 87 -1.63 16.33 3.58
CA LYS A 87 -2.06 17.69 3.19
C LYS A 87 -3.56 17.93 3.42
N GLN A 88 -4.43 16.97 3.10
CA GLN A 88 -5.88 17.12 3.21
C GLN A 88 -6.36 17.20 4.67
N ARG A 89 -5.66 16.53 5.59
CA ARG A 89 -6.02 16.46 7.02
C ARG A 89 -5.13 17.31 7.94
N ASP A 90 -4.17 18.05 7.37
CA ASP A 90 -3.19 18.84 8.13
C ASP A 90 -2.51 18.02 9.24
N LEU A 91 -2.06 16.81 8.88
CA LEU A 91 -1.48 15.87 9.83
C LEU A 91 -0.12 16.37 10.34
N SER A 92 0.13 16.21 11.63
CA SER A 92 1.44 16.52 12.24
C SER A 92 2.52 15.49 11.93
N GLN A 93 2.13 14.32 11.41
CA GLN A 93 3.04 13.24 11.04
C GLN A 93 3.67 13.50 9.67
N THR A 94 4.93 13.10 9.52
CA THR A 94 5.59 13.13 8.21
C THR A 94 5.00 12.07 7.28
N GLU A 95 5.12 12.30 5.97
CA GLU A 95 4.72 11.32 4.94
C GLU A 95 5.39 9.96 5.18
N ASN A 96 6.69 9.95 5.48
CA ASN A 96 7.45 8.72 5.70
C ASN A 96 7.01 7.96 6.97
N GLU A 97 6.73 8.66 8.07
CA GLU A 97 6.18 8.02 9.28
C GLU A 97 4.83 7.36 9.01
N LEU A 98 3.96 8.06 8.28
CA LEU A 98 2.64 7.53 7.92
C LEU A 98 2.76 6.36 6.92
N PHE A 99 3.66 6.45 5.95
CA PHE A 99 4.00 5.37 5.04
C PHE A 99 4.40 4.11 5.79
N VAL A 100 5.41 4.17 6.67
CA VAL A 100 5.87 3.00 7.42
C VAL A 100 4.72 2.37 8.22
N LYS A 101 3.91 3.18 8.89
CA LYS A 101 2.76 2.71 9.68
C LYS A 101 1.73 1.98 8.83
N VAL A 102 1.27 2.61 7.76
CA VAL A 102 0.22 2.07 6.89
C VAL A 102 0.72 0.85 6.13
N TRP A 103 1.94 0.93 5.58
CA TRP A 103 2.55 -0.15 4.83
C TRP A 103 2.75 -1.40 5.69
N ALA A 104 3.30 -1.24 6.90
CA ALA A 104 3.47 -2.34 7.84
C ALA A 104 2.13 -2.97 8.25
N PHE A 105 1.09 -2.14 8.46
CA PHE A 105 -0.24 -2.65 8.79
C PHE A 105 -0.85 -3.47 7.63
N ILE A 106 -0.86 -2.94 6.40
CA ILE A 106 -1.41 -3.61 5.22
C ILE A 106 -0.71 -4.96 5.00
N GLN A 107 0.63 -4.97 5.02
CA GLN A 107 1.42 -6.19 4.82
C GLN A 107 1.20 -7.21 5.95
N GLY A 108 1.17 -6.76 7.21
CA GLY A 108 0.92 -7.62 8.36
C GLY A 108 -0.48 -8.21 8.36
N TYR A 109 -1.49 -7.39 8.07
CA TYR A 109 -2.89 -7.84 8.02
C TYR A 109 -3.13 -8.80 6.87
N GLY A 110 -2.61 -8.50 5.67
CA GLY A 110 -2.65 -9.41 4.53
C GLY A 110 -1.97 -10.76 4.81
N SER A 111 -0.83 -10.76 5.52
CA SER A 111 -0.12 -11.99 5.90
C SER A 111 -0.94 -12.86 6.87
N LEU A 112 -1.72 -12.25 7.77
CA LEU A 112 -2.64 -13.00 8.65
C LEU A 112 -3.79 -13.63 7.84
N ILE A 113 -4.34 -12.88 6.88
CA ILE A 113 -5.44 -13.32 6.02
C ILE A 113 -5.00 -14.48 5.12
N SER A 114 -3.86 -14.38 4.42
CA SER A 114 -3.37 -15.41 3.51
C SER A 114 -3.04 -16.74 4.21
N ARG A 115 -2.87 -16.72 5.53
CA ARG A 115 -2.64 -17.90 6.37
C ARG A 115 -3.91 -18.43 7.04
N GLY A 116 -5.07 -17.82 6.78
CA GLY A 116 -6.35 -18.17 7.39
C GLY A 116 -6.43 -17.88 8.90
N ALA A 117 -5.52 -17.06 9.44
CA ALA A 117 -5.50 -16.72 10.86
C ALA A 117 -6.63 -15.76 11.23
N VAL A 118 -7.05 -14.91 10.28
CA VAL A 118 -8.17 -13.97 10.41
C VAL A 118 -8.90 -13.88 9.07
N LYS A 119 -10.12 -13.34 9.07
CA LYS A 119 -10.86 -13.00 7.84
C LYS A 119 -10.67 -11.52 7.51
N TYR A 120 -10.74 -11.20 6.22
CA TYR A 120 -10.79 -9.80 5.78
C TYR A 120 -12.03 -9.10 6.35
N ASP A 121 -11.82 -7.91 6.89
CA ASP A 121 -12.83 -7.00 7.42
C ASP A 121 -12.48 -5.57 7.03
N ARG A 122 -13.27 -5.01 6.10
CA ARG A 122 -13.10 -3.64 5.62
C ARG A 122 -13.27 -2.59 6.73
N HIS A 123 -14.15 -2.85 7.70
CA HIS A 123 -14.37 -1.93 8.82
C HIS A 123 -13.14 -1.86 9.72
N LEU A 124 -12.47 -3.00 9.94
CA LEU A 124 -11.19 -3.04 10.65
C LEU A 124 -10.11 -2.25 9.90
N LEU A 125 -10.00 -2.41 8.58
CA LEU A 125 -9.03 -1.67 7.76
C LEU A 125 -9.24 -0.15 7.85
N LEU A 126 -10.49 0.32 7.71
CA LEU A 126 -10.83 1.74 7.85
C LEU A 126 -10.52 2.27 9.25
N THR A 127 -10.90 1.53 10.28
CA THR A 127 -10.67 1.92 11.68
C THR A 127 -9.18 2.00 11.99
N ALA A 128 -8.40 1.01 11.56
CA ALA A 128 -6.96 1.00 11.71
C ALA A 128 -6.30 2.16 10.96
N ALA A 129 -6.69 2.42 9.70
CA ALA A 129 -6.17 3.55 8.93
C ALA A 129 -6.45 4.88 9.63
N THR A 130 -7.67 5.08 10.15
CA THR A 130 -8.07 6.28 10.92
C THR A 130 -7.24 6.45 12.20
N GLN A 131 -7.00 5.36 12.93
CA GLN A 131 -6.17 5.39 14.13
C GLN A 131 -4.69 5.68 13.83
N LEU A 132 -4.16 5.15 12.72
CA LEU A 132 -2.76 5.35 12.32
C LEU A 132 -2.47 6.80 11.89
N ILE A 133 -3.45 7.50 11.31
CA ILE A 133 -3.33 8.93 10.97
C ILE A 133 -3.45 9.84 12.21
N GLY A 134 -3.91 9.30 13.34
CA GLY A 134 -4.00 10.02 14.62
C GLY A 134 -5.31 10.80 14.80
N GLU A 135 -6.32 10.55 13.98
CA GLU A 135 -7.67 11.06 14.18
C GLU A 135 -8.38 10.23 15.27
N LYS A 136 -9.13 10.91 16.15
CA LYS A 136 -9.88 10.29 17.27
C LYS A 136 -11.32 10.00 16.89
#